data_AF-A0A9X4JFE2-F1
#
_entry.id   AF-A0A9X4JFE2-F1
#
_cell.length_a   1.000
_cell.length_b   1.000
_cell.length_c   1.000
_cell.angle_alpha   90.00
_cell.angle_beta   90.00
_cell.angle_gamma   90.00
#
_symmetry.space_group_name_H-M   'P 1'
#
loop_
_entity.id
_entity.type
_entity.pdbx_description
1 polymer ?
#
loop_
_entity_poly.entity_id
_entity_poly.type
_entity_poly.pdbx_seq_one_letter_code
_entity_poly.pdbx_strand_id
1 'polypeptide(L)'
;MGGKSGGGGHTPYEAPDSLKSAQRLRAIGLISLGPIKGTVNKWKSTFFDNTPIQNESGIDDNDEASFNFKNTEIQFNLGTQDQLPLKGFEASEREVSVSTELKNTTPITRTVIDPDVTRIRLTL
;
A
#
# COMPACT_ATOMS: atom_id res chain seq x y z
N MET A 1 20.19 56.27 16.17
CA MET A 1 20.68 55.00 16.76
C MET A 1 19.59 54.52 17.71
N GLY A 2 18.91 53.38 17.61
CA GLY A 2 18.96 52.23 16.73
C GLY A 2 18.10 51.11 17.32
N GLY A 3 17.49 50.28 16.45
CA GLY A 3 17.06 48.89 16.70
C GLY A 3 15.82 48.65 17.58
N LYS A 4 14.97 47.65 17.36
CA LYS A 4 14.92 46.54 16.40
C LYS A 4 13.44 46.28 16.09
N SER A 5 13.09 46.18 14.80
CA SER A 5 11.79 45.70 14.36
C SER A 5 11.63 44.22 14.77
N GLY A 6 10.65 43.95 15.62
CA GLY A 6 10.32 42.60 16.10
C GLY A 6 9.99 41.68 14.93
N GLY A 7 10.75 40.58 14.83
CA GLY A 7 10.56 39.56 13.81
C GLY A 7 9.16 38.95 13.92
N GLY A 8 8.44 38.93 12.80
CA GLY A 8 7.14 38.30 12.70
C GLY A 8 7.24 36.82 13.02
N GLY A 9 6.50 36.38 14.04
CA GLY A 9 6.36 34.97 14.36
C GLY A 9 5.65 34.26 13.22
N HIS A 10 6.35 33.35 12.55
CA HIS A 10 5.73 32.41 11.63
C HIS A 10 5.07 31.32 12.48
N THR A 11 3.74 31.30 12.52
CA THR A 11 3.00 30.16 13.05
C THR A 11 3.19 29.00 12.06
N PRO A 12 3.76 27.86 12.47
CA PRO A 12 3.82 26.68 11.61
C PRO A 12 2.39 26.31 11.20
N TYR A 13 2.13 26.28 9.90
CA TYR A 13 0.88 25.80 9.37
C TYR A 13 1.03 24.31 9.08
N GLU A 14 0.32 23.50 9.85
CA GLU A 14 0.20 22.06 9.59
C GLU A 14 -0.86 21.88 8.51
N ALA A 15 -0.46 21.31 7.36
CA ALA A 15 -1.39 21.07 6.27
C ALA A 15 -2.47 20.08 6.75
N PRO A 16 -3.77 20.34 6.49
CA PRO A 16 -4.82 19.41 6.85
C PRO A 16 -4.59 18.08 6.15
N ASP A 17 -4.48 17.01 6.93
CA ASP A 17 -4.36 15.65 6.40
C ASP A 17 -5.61 15.35 5.56
N SER A 18 -5.40 15.26 4.25
CA SER A 18 -6.52 15.10 3.33
C SER A 18 -7.02 13.67 3.26
N LEU A 19 -6.38 12.69 3.94
CA LEU A 19 -6.73 11.26 3.93
C LEU A 19 -6.98 10.70 2.51
N LYS A 20 -6.45 11.35 1.47
CA LYS A 20 -6.69 11.04 0.05
C LYS A 20 -5.59 10.18 -0.56
N SER A 21 -4.60 9.78 0.21
CA SER A 21 -3.57 8.86 -0.26
C SER A 21 -4.02 7.42 -0.01
N ALA A 22 -4.49 6.75 -1.07
CA ALA A 22 -4.73 5.32 -1.05
C ALA A 22 -3.43 4.59 -1.44
N GLN A 23 -2.61 4.26 -0.44
CA GLN A 23 -1.41 3.46 -0.63
C GLN A 23 -1.77 1.97 -0.61
N ARG A 24 -1.19 1.20 -1.54
CA ARG A 24 -1.37 -0.25 -1.62
C ARG A 24 -0.03 -0.92 -1.35
N LEU A 25 -0.01 -1.85 -0.40
CA LEU A 25 1.15 -2.68 -0.11
C LEU A 25 0.98 -4.06 -0.74
N ARG A 26 2.07 -4.60 -1.28
CA ARG A 26 2.12 -5.96 -1.80
C ARG A 26 3.39 -6.62 -1.29
N ALA A 27 3.26 -7.79 -0.65
CA ALA A 27 4.36 -8.49 -0.02
C ALA A 27 4.29 -9.99 -0.30
N ILE A 28 5.44 -10.65 -0.32
CA ILE A 28 5.58 -12.11 -0.43
C ILE A 28 6.31 -12.59 0.82
N GLY A 29 5.72 -13.56 1.51
CA GLY A 29 6.35 -14.27 2.62
C GLY A 29 6.68 -15.71 2.22
N LEU A 30 7.86 -16.19 2.60
CA LEU A 30 8.23 -17.59 2.44
C LEU A 30 8.04 -18.33 3.78
N ILE A 31 7.18 -19.35 3.76
CA ILE A 31 6.79 -20.11 4.96
C ILE A 31 7.48 -21.49 4.99
N SER A 32 7.64 -22.13 3.84
CA SER A 32 8.20 -23.47 3.69
C SER A 32 8.96 -23.58 2.36
N LEU A 33 9.91 -24.51 2.31
CA LEU A 33 10.69 -24.87 1.11
C LEU A 33 10.16 -26.12 0.39
N GLY A 34 9.16 -26.79 0.95
CA GLY A 34 8.56 -28.00 0.38
C GLY A 34 7.03 -28.03 0.53
N PRO A 35 6.37 -29.07 -0.02
CA PRO A 35 4.92 -29.15 -0.06
C PRO A 35 4.28 -29.07 1.33
N ILE A 36 3.33 -28.14 1.49
CA ILE A 36 2.51 -27.99 2.70
C ILE A 36 1.04 -28.14 2.37
N LYS A 37 0.22 -28.50 3.38
CA LYS A 37 -1.24 -28.60 3.22
C LYS A 37 -1.93 -27.24 3.00
N GLY A 38 -1.28 -26.14 3.38
CA GLY A 38 -1.85 -24.79 3.28
C GLY A 38 -2.59 -24.33 4.53
N THR A 39 -3.33 -23.23 4.40
CA THR A 39 -4.12 -22.62 5.50
C THR A 39 -5.41 -23.38 5.76
N VAL A 40 -5.82 -23.49 7.03
CA VAL A 40 -7.07 -24.17 7.42
C VAL A 40 -8.30 -23.38 6.95
N ASN A 41 -8.38 -22.08 7.27
CA ASN A 41 -9.45 -21.19 6.84
C ASN A 41 -8.86 -19.87 6.38
N LYS A 42 -8.30 -19.85 5.17
CA LYS A 42 -7.65 -18.72 4.48
C LYS A 42 -7.77 -17.35 5.19
N TRP A 43 -8.97 -16.77 5.21
CA TRP A 43 -9.23 -15.43 5.76
C TRP A 43 -9.34 -15.34 7.28
N LYS A 44 -9.83 -16.40 7.95
CA LYS A 44 -9.94 -16.48 9.42
C LYS A 44 -8.63 -16.91 10.09
N SER A 45 -7.76 -17.61 9.36
CA SER A 45 -6.46 -18.09 9.84
C SER A 45 -5.30 -17.15 9.49
N THR A 46 -5.56 -16.03 8.81
CA THR A 46 -4.56 -15.03 8.47
C THR A 46 -4.83 -13.74 9.23
N PHE A 47 -3.78 -13.17 9.82
CA PHE A 47 -3.87 -12.06 10.75
C PHE A 47 -3.00 -10.89 10.29
N PHE A 48 -3.51 -9.68 10.44
CA PHE A 48 -2.72 -8.46 10.41
C PHE A 48 -2.69 -7.90 11.83
N ASP A 49 -1.50 -7.79 12.39
CA ASP A 49 -1.27 -7.32 13.76
C ASP A 49 -2.22 -7.98 14.78
N ASN A 50 -2.18 -9.32 14.82
CA ASN A 50 -3.03 -10.17 15.67
C ASN A 50 -4.55 -10.05 15.43
N THR A 51 -4.99 -9.27 14.43
CA THR A 51 -6.39 -9.14 14.04
C THR A 51 -6.68 -10.04 12.84
N PRO A 52 -7.63 -10.99 12.93
CA PRO A 52 -7.96 -11.85 11.79
C PRO A 52 -8.57 -11.02 10.66
N ILE A 53 -8.29 -11.41 9.41
CA ILE A 53 -8.77 -10.63 8.26
C ILE A 53 -10.28 -10.73 8.11
N GLN A 54 -10.83 -11.92 8.31
CA GLN A 54 -12.27 -12.16 8.45
C GLN A 54 -12.57 -12.58 9.87
N ASN A 55 -13.65 -12.04 10.44
CA ASN A 55 -14.08 -12.38 11.79
C ASN A 55 -14.59 -13.84 11.88
N GLU A 56 -14.71 -14.35 13.11
CA GLU A 56 -15.17 -15.74 13.33
C GLU A 56 -16.61 -15.97 12.86
N SER A 57 -17.45 -14.93 12.92
CA SER A 57 -18.86 -14.95 12.55
C SER A 57 -19.13 -15.01 11.05
N GLY A 58 -18.11 -14.76 10.20
CA GLY A 58 -18.27 -14.79 8.74
C GLY A 58 -18.70 -16.17 8.26
N ILE A 59 -19.76 -16.25 7.47
CA ILE A 59 -20.34 -17.54 7.04
C ILE A 59 -19.58 -18.10 5.84
N ASP A 60 -19.20 -17.25 4.89
CA ASP A 60 -18.47 -17.60 3.68
C ASP A 60 -17.53 -16.47 3.23
N ASP A 61 -16.78 -16.70 2.15
CA ASP A 61 -15.85 -15.73 1.56
C ASP A 61 -16.58 -14.54 0.89
N ASN A 62 -17.91 -14.59 0.73
CA ASN A 62 -18.71 -13.53 0.09
C ASN A 62 -19.35 -12.58 1.11
N ASP A 63 -19.30 -12.90 2.40
CA ASP A 63 -19.81 -12.06 3.47
C ASP A 63 -18.89 -10.86 3.72
N GLU A 64 -18.99 -9.82 2.88
CA GLU A 64 -18.19 -8.60 2.97
C GLU A 64 -18.29 -7.90 4.34
N ALA A 65 -19.42 -8.06 5.04
CA ALA A 65 -19.63 -7.44 6.35
C ALA A 65 -18.78 -8.10 7.45
N SER A 66 -18.33 -9.34 7.23
CA SER A 66 -17.49 -10.08 8.16
C SER A 66 -16.00 -9.76 8.07
N PHE A 67 -15.56 -9.01 7.06
CA PHE A 67 -14.16 -8.64 6.88
C PHE A 67 -13.77 -7.42 7.71
N ASN A 68 -12.74 -7.59 8.54
CA ASN A 68 -12.15 -6.50 9.32
C ASN A 68 -11.32 -5.56 8.43
N PHE A 69 -10.77 -6.08 7.32
CA PHE A 69 -9.98 -5.31 6.35
C PHE A 69 -10.58 -5.42 4.95
N LYS A 70 -10.94 -4.28 4.37
CA LYS A 70 -11.48 -4.20 3.00
C LYS A 70 -10.36 -4.13 1.96
N ASN A 71 -10.63 -4.57 0.73
CA ASN A 71 -9.67 -4.58 -0.38
C ASN A 71 -8.38 -5.39 -0.11
N THR A 72 -8.49 -6.48 0.66
CA THR A 72 -7.37 -7.37 0.95
C THR A 72 -7.39 -8.55 -0.01
N GLU A 73 -6.24 -8.86 -0.61
CA GLU A 73 -6.07 -10.07 -1.43
C GLU A 73 -4.93 -10.90 -0.84
N ILE A 74 -5.16 -12.21 -0.73
CA ILE A 74 -4.15 -13.16 -0.26
C ILE A 74 -4.11 -14.36 -1.22
N GLN A 75 -2.89 -14.76 -1.58
CA GLN A 75 -2.61 -15.92 -2.41
C GLN A 75 -1.61 -16.81 -1.68
N PHE A 76 -1.78 -18.13 -1.80
CA PHE A 76 -0.90 -19.12 -1.19
C PHE A 76 -0.40 -20.08 -2.26
N ASN A 77 0.91 -20.29 -2.27
CA ASN A 77 1.55 -21.35 -3.04
C ASN A 77 1.94 -22.47 -2.09
N LEU A 78 1.54 -23.69 -2.41
CA LEU A 78 1.69 -24.85 -1.52
C LEU A 78 3.09 -25.47 -1.59
N GLY A 79 3.97 -25.01 -2.48
CA GLY A 79 5.34 -25.52 -2.60
C GLY A 79 5.42 -26.87 -3.31
N THR A 80 4.41 -27.23 -4.10
CA THR A 80 4.46 -28.39 -5.00
C THR A 80 5.40 -28.13 -6.16
N GLN A 81 5.98 -29.20 -6.73
CA GLN A 81 6.89 -29.09 -7.88
C GLN A 81 6.21 -28.46 -9.09
N ASP A 82 4.95 -28.83 -9.32
CA ASP A 82 4.08 -28.21 -10.32
C ASP A 82 3.15 -27.21 -9.60
N GLN A 83 3.37 -25.92 -9.81
CA GLN A 83 2.58 -24.84 -9.23
C GLN A 83 2.60 -23.60 -10.14
N LEU A 84 1.50 -22.84 -10.11
CA LEU A 84 1.40 -21.60 -10.88
C LEU A 84 2.20 -20.46 -10.21
N PRO A 85 2.72 -19.52 -11.00
CA PRO A 85 3.32 -18.29 -10.47
C PRO A 85 2.32 -17.47 -9.65
N LEU A 86 2.83 -16.71 -8.67
CA LEU A 86 2.04 -15.76 -7.90
C LEU A 86 1.57 -14.63 -8.80
N LYS A 87 0.27 -14.33 -8.76
CA LYS A 87 -0.31 -13.32 -9.65
C LYS A 87 -0.11 -11.92 -9.09
N GLY A 88 -0.03 -10.97 -10.01
CA GLY A 88 0.07 -9.55 -9.74
C GLY A 88 1.50 -9.06 -9.59
N PHE A 89 2.48 -9.92 -9.32
CA PHE A 89 3.90 -9.52 -9.15
C PHE A 89 4.65 -9.39 -10.49
N GLU A 90 3.90 -9.18 -11.56
CA GLU A 90 4.38 -9.10 -12.95
C GLU A 90 5.17 -7.82 -13.26
N ALA A 91 5.15 -6.83 -12.36
CA ALA A 91 5.75 -5.52 -12.56
C ALA A 91 6.63 -5.11 -11.38
N SER A 92 7.77 -4.50 -11.69
CA SER A 92 8.61 -3.80 -10.73
C SER A 92 8.14 -2.34 -10.65
N GLU A 93 8.00 -1.81 -9.43
CA GLU A 93 7.61 -0.42 -9.19
C GLU A 93 8.78 0.31 -8.52
N ARG A 94 9.05 1.55 -8.94
CA ARG A 94 10.00 2.47 -8.29
C ARG A 94 9.30 3.77 -7.95
N GLU A 95 9.36 4.18 -6.68
CA GLU A 95 8.86 5.46 -6.23
C GLU A 95 9.93 6.55 -6.38
N VAL A 96 9.55 7.72 -6.89
CA VAL A 96 10.43 8.88 -7.03
C VAL A 96 9.74 10.08 -6.37
N SER A 97 10.30 10.54 -5.25
CA SER A 97 9.78 11.72 -4.55
C SER A 97 9.99 12.98 -5.38
N VAL A 98 8.92 13.76 -5.54
CA VAL A 98 8.92 14.99 -6.34
C VAL A 98 9.36 16.21 -5.52
N SER A 99 9.35 16.12 -4.18
CA SER A 99 9.82 17.13 -3.21
C SER A 99 9.37 18.56 -3.52
N THR A 100 8.20 18.72 -4.12
CA THR A 100 7.63 20.01 -4.51
C THR A 100 6.16 20.01 -4.08
N GLU A 101 5.75 21.07 -3.42
CA GLU A 101 4.35 21.26 -3.02
C GLU A 101 3.46 21.41 -4.25
N LEU A 102 2.43 20.58 -4.38
CA LEU A 102 1.47 20.67 -5.47
C LEU A 102 0.42 21.75 -5.16
N LYS A 103 0.44 22.85 -5.92
CA LYS A 103 -0.56 23.94 -5.83
C LYS A 103 -1.47 23.91 -7.04
N ASN A 104 -2.77 24.16 -6.84
CA ASN A 104 -3.74 24.21 -7.95
C ASN A 104 -3.35 25.23 -9.03
N THR A 105 -2.69 26.32 -8.63
CA THR A 105 -2.31 27.43 -9.52
C THR A 105 -1.01 27.20 -10.29
N THR A 106 -0.13 26.30 -9.85
CA THR A 106 1.22 26.13 -10.43
C THR A 106 1.42 24.70 -10.90
N PRO A 107 1.49 24.45 -12.22
CA PRO A 107 1.69 23.10 -12.74
C PRO A 107 3.12 22.61 -12.44
N ILE A 108 3.24 21.31 -12.12
CA ILE A 108 4.53 20.64 -11.97
C ILE A 108 4.73 19.71 -13.17
N THR A 109 5.86 19.86 -13.86
CA THR A 109 6.24 18.99 -14.99
C THR A 109 7.42 18.11 -14.58
N ARG A 110 7.32 16.79 -14.81
CA ARG A 110 8.41 15.82 -14.60
C ARG A 110 8.55 14.93 -15.82
N THR A 111 9.78 14.76 -16.29
CA THR A 111 10.10 13.89 -17.42
C THR A 111 10.54 12.52 -16.91
N VAL A 112 9.92 11.46 -17.45
CA VAL A 112 10.33 10.07 -17.22
C VAL A 112 11.07 9.59 -18.46
N ILE A 113 12.33 9.21 -18.30
CA ILE A 113 13.26 8.87 -19.41
C ILE A 113 13.61 7.37 -19.44
N ASP A 114 12.96 6.59 -18.60
CA ASP A 114 13.27 5.18 -18.40
C ASP A 114 12.55 4.33 -19.47
N PRO A 115 13.29 3.64 -20.36
CA PRO A 115 12.71 2.93 -21.50
C PRO A 115 11.89 1.71 -21.08
N ASP A 116 12.07 1.21 -19.85
CA ASP A 116 11.38 0.04 -19.34
C ASP A 116 10.05 0.40 -18.64
N VAL A 117 9.76 1.70 -18.46
CA VAL A 117 8.53 2.16 -17.83
C VAL A 117 7.35 2.09 -18.79
N THR A 118 6.36 1.28 -18.44
CA THR A 118 5.13 1.11 -19.23
C THR A 118 3.90 1.78 -18.61
N ARG A 119 3.95 2.17 -17.33
CA ARG A 119 2.85 2.79 -16.58
C ARG A 119 3.37 3.77 -15.53
N ILE A 120 2.59 4.82 -15.24
CA ILE A 120 2.88 5.81 -14.21
C ILE A 120 1.71 5.87 -13.22
N ARG A 121 2.01 5.86 -11.91
CA ARG A 121 1.06 6.12 -10.83
C ARG A 121 1.47 7.42 -10.12
N LEU A 122 0.52 8.31 -9.91
CA LEU A 122 0.72 9.55 -9.14
C LEU A 122 0.11 9.38 -7.75
N THR A 123 0.92 9.65 -6.73
CA THR A 123 0.48 9.74 -5.33
C THR A 123 0.50 11.22 -4.94
N LEU A 124 -0.61 11.72 -4.39
CA LEU A 124 -0.79 13.11 -3.94
C LEU A 124 -0.82 13.19 -2.41
#